data_AF-A0A7Y0KIP1-F1
#
_entry.id   AF-A0A7Y0KIP1-F1
#
_cell.length_a   1.000
_cell.length_b   1.000
_cell.length_c   1.000
_cell.angle_alpha   90.00
_cell.angle_beta   90.00
_cell.angle_gamma   90.00
#
_symmetry.space_group_name_H-M   'P 1'
#
loop_
_entity.id
_entity.type
_entity.pdbx_description
1 polymer ?
#
loop_
_entity_poly.entity_id
_entity_poly.type
_entity_poly.pdbx_seq_one_letter_code
_entity_poly.pdbx_strand_id
1 'polypeptide(L)' 'MVLVLIAVGLLASPLLGFVNRPALWFGLPSIMVWMGVLVLLITPVLAIVETTRGPDDEEERR' A
#
# COMPACT_ATOMS: atom_id res chain seq x y z
N MET A 1 -8.39 4.94 8.19
CA MET A 1 -8.32 4.92 6.71
C MET A 1 -7.08 4.24 6.16
N VAL A 2 -5.89 4.42 6.74
CA VAL A 2 -4.62 3.80 6.26
C VAL A 2 -4.68 2.28 6.17
N LEU A 3 -5.16 1.64 7.23
CA LEU A 3 -5.37 0.19 7.25
C LEU A 3 -6.34 -0.27 6.17
N VAL A 4 -7.33 0.55 5.82
CA VAL A 4 -8.29 0.26 4.76
C VAL A 4 -7.61 0.39 3.39
N LEU A 5 -6.76 1.39 3.17
CA LEU A 5 -5.95 1.50 1.94
C LEU A 5 -5.01 0.30 1.76
N ILE A 6 -4.34 -0.13 2.83
CA ILE A 6 -3.47 -1.32 2.80
C ILE A 6 -4.31 -2.59 2.54
N ALA A 7 -5.44 -2.74 3.22
CA ALA A 7 -6.35 -3.87 3.03
C ALA A 7 -6.94 -3.91 1.61
N VAL A 8 -7.30 -2.76 1.02
CA VAL A 8 -7.79 -2.65 -0.36
C VAL A 8 -6.68 -2.96 -1.37
N GLY A 9 -5.44 -2.51 -1.13
CA GLY A 9 -4.28 -2.88 -1.95
C GLY A 9 -4.02 -4.39 -1.93
N LEU A 10 -4.17 -5.03 -0.77
CA LEU A 10 -4.11 -6.49 -0.64
C LEU A 10 -5.29 -7.18 -1.35
N LEU A 11 -6.51 -6.70 -1.18
CA LEU A 11 -7.72 -7.27 -1.78
C LEU A 11 -7.77 -7.08 -3.31
N ALA A 12 -7.11 -6.05 -3.82
CA ALA A 12 -6.93 -5.83 -5.26
C ALA A 12 -5.96 -6.83 -5.90
N SER A 13 -5.06 -7.45 -5.11
CA SER A 13 -4.07 -8.43 -5.61
C SER A 13 -4.69 -9.60 -6.38
N PRO A 14 -5.75 -10.27 -5.91
CA PRO A 14 -6.44 -11.31 -6.69
C PRO A 14 -7.35 -10.77 -7.81
N LEU A 15 -7.84 -9.53 -7.71
CA LEU A 15 -8.71 -8.90 -8.71
C LEU A 15 -7.91 -8.39 -9.94
N LEU A 16 -6.63 -8.06 -9.75
CA LEU A 16 -5.70 -7.98 -10.87
C LEU A 16 -5.37 -9.40 -11.31
N GLY A 17 -6.01 -9.87 -12.38
CA GLY A 17 -5.65 -11.08 -13.12
C GLY A 17 -4.22 -11.06 -13.70
N PHE A 18 -3.35 -10.19 -13.20
CA PHE A 18 -1.94 -9.99 -13.49
C PHE A 18 -1.03 -10.73 -12.49
N VAL A 19 -1.44 -10.83 -11.23
CA VAL A 19 -0.73 -11.58 -10.17
C VAL A 19 -1.04 -13.08 -10.26
N ASN A 20 -2.27 -13.44 -10.63
CA ASN A 20 -2.74 -14.82 -10.70
C ASN A 20 -2.42 -15.53 -12.03
N ARG A 21 -1.78 -14.85 -12.98
CA ARG A 21 -1.26 -15.50 -14.19
C ARG A 21 0.12 -16.08 -13.89
N PRO A 22 0.52 -17.21 -14.50
CA PRO A 22 1.90 -17.69 -14.51
C PRO A 22 2.75 -16.78 -15.42
N ALA A 23 2.77 -15.49 -15.13
CA ALA A 23 3.62 -14.51 -15.78
C ALA A 23 4.91 -14.40 -14.98
N LEU A 24 6.05 -14.58 -15.65
CA LEU A 24 7.35 -14.26 -15.08
C LEU A 24 7.64 -12.80 -15.42
N TRP A 25 7.60 -11.94 -14.41
CA TRP A 25 7.95 -10.52 -14.54
C TRP A 25 9.41 -10.32 -14.13
N PHE A 26 10.23 -9.76 -15.04
CA PHE A 26 11.68 -9.67 -14.85
C PHE A 26 12.38 -11.01 -14.54
N GLY A 27 11.78 -12.14 -14.94
CA GLY A 27 12.27 -13.49 -14.60
C GLY A 27 11.87 -13.99 -13.21
N LEU A 28 11.11 -13.21 -12.45
CA LEU A 28 10.60 -13.55 -11.11
C LEU A 28 9.08 -13.82 -11.15
N PRO A 29 8.55 -14.63 -10.22
CA PRO A 29 7.10 -14.81 -10.08
C PRO A 29 6.40 -13.46 -9.86
N SER A 30 5.34 -13.16 -10.61
CA SER A 30 4.58 -11.91 -10.49
C SER A 30 4.16 -11.56 -9.06
N ILE A 31 3.92 -12.56 -8.21
CA ILE A 31 3.60 -12.37 -6.80
C ILE A 31 4.75 -11.70 -6.02
N MET A 32 6.01 -12.02 -6.30
CA MET A 32 7.16 -11.40 -5.64
C MET A 32 7.29 -9.93 -6.01
N VAL A 33 7.12 -9.61 -7.30
CA VAL A 33 7.20 -8.22 -7.78
C VAL A 33 6.06 -7.39 -7.18
N TRP A 34 4.86 -7.97 -7.11
CA TRP A 34 3.70 -7.32 -6.49
C TRP A 34 3.89 -7.04 -5.00
N MET A 35 4.42 -8.01 -4.25
CA MET A 35 4.78 -7.80 -2.84
C MET A 35 5.85 -6.72 -2.67
N GLY A 36 6.84 -6.68 -3.57
CA GLY A 36 7.85 -5.62 -3.58
C GLY A 36 7.25 -4.23 -3.79
N VAL A 37 6.31 -4.10 -4.73
CA VAL A 37 5.56 -2.85 -4.96
C VAL A 37 4.77 -2.45 -3.71
N LEU A 38 4.07 -3.39 -3.06
CA LEU A 38 3.33 -3.12 -1.83
C LEU A 38 4.25 -2.61 -0.72
N VAL A 39 5.40 -3.25 -0.51
CA VAL A 39 6.40 -2.80 0.48
C VAL A 39 6.89 -1.39 0.16
N LEU A 40 7.18 -1.10 -1.11
CA LEU A 40 7.62 0.23 -1.53
C LEU A 40 6.55 1.30 -1.30
N LEU A 41 5.27 0.93 -1.42
CA LEU A 41 4.11 1.79 -1.24
C LEU A 41 3.79 2.10 0.23
N ILE A 42 4.26 1.29 1.19
CA ILE A 42 4.03 1.54 2.63
C ILE A 42 4.61 2.89 3.04
N THR A 43 5.86 3.17 2.65
CA THR A 43 6.57 4.40 3.01
C THR A 43 5.85 5.68 2.59
N PRO A 44 5.48 5.88 1.30
CA PRO A 44 4.75 7.07 0.89
C PRO A 44 3.35 7.13 1.50
N VAL A 45 2.68 6.00 1.71
CA VAL A 45 1.38 5.96 2.38
C VAL A 45 1.49 6.49 3.81
N LEU A 46 2.52 6.08 4.55
CA LEU A 46 2.76 6.59 5.91
C LEU A 46 3.10 8.09 5.92
N ALA A 47 3.93 8.55 4.98
CA ALA A 47 4.28 9.96 4.86
C ALA A 47 3.05 10.85 4.56
N ILE A 48 2.17 10.40 3.67
CA ILE A 48 0.90 11.08 3.37
C ILE A 48 0.03 11.15 4.63
N VAL A 49 -0.05 10.06 5.39
CA VAL A 49 -0.87 10.00 6.61
C VAL A 49 -0.36 10.97 7.67
N GLU A 50 0.95 11.00 7.89
CA GLU A 50 1.56 11.94 8.82
C GLU A 50 1.31 13.39 8.40
N THR A 51 1.42 13.67 7.10
CA THR A 51 1.09 14.99 6.55
C THR A 51 -0.40 15.34 6.68
N THR A 52 -1.29 14.35 6.57
CA THR A 52 -2.76 14.56 6.63
C THR A 52 -3.28 14.65 8.07
N ARG A 53 -2.51 14.18 9.06
CA ARG A 53 -2.86 14.22 10.49
C ARG A 53 -2.45 15.51 11.21
N GLY A 54 -1.72 16.42 10.58
CA GLY A 54 -1.45 17.71 11.21
C GLY A 54 -2.73 18.54 11.34
N PRO A 55 -2.81 19.54 12.23
CA PRO A 55 -2.35 19.69 13.62
C PRO A 55 -3.55 19.57 14.60
N ASP A 56 -4.26 18.44 14.62
CA ASP A 56 -5.45 18.29 15.50
C ASP A 56 -5.09 18.24 17.01
N ASP A 57 -3.81 18.08 17.36
CA ASP A 57 -3.37 17.98 18.76
C ASP A 57 -3.10 19.33 19.45
N GLU A 58 -3.13 20.47 18.72
CA GLU A 58 -2.82 21.79 19.32
C GLU A 58 -4.03 22.48 19.98
N GLU A 59 -5.27 22.09 19.64
CA GLU A 59 -6.49 22.77 20.12
C GLU A 59 -6.99 22.25 21.49
N GLU A 60 -6.63 21.03 21.90
CA GLU A 60 -7.03 20.46 23.21
C GLU A 60 -6.16 20.96 24.39
N ARG A 61 -5.08 21.70 24.12
CA ARG A 61 -4.16 22.24 25.15
C ARG A 61 -4.33 23.74 25.43
N ARG A 62 -5.35 24.40 24.84
CA ARG A 62 -5.63 25.83 25.00
C ARG A 62 -6.91 26.08 25.79
#